data_AF-A0AAV8TVL3-F1
#
_entry.id   AF-A0AAV8TVL3-F1
#
_cell.length_a   1.000
_cell.length_b   1.000
_cell.length_c   1.000
_cell.angle_alpha   90.00
_cell.angle_beta   90.00
_cell.angle_gamma   90.00
#
_symmetry.space_group_name_H-M   'P 1'
#
loop_
_entity.id
_entity.type
_entity.pdbx_description
1 polymer ?
#
loop_
_entity_poly.entity_id
_entity_poly.type
_entity_poly.pdbx_seq_one_letter_code
_entity_poly.pdbx_strand_id
1 'polypeptide(L)'
;MESESLNDNDMPQVPKKWKGKCENGTRFSSSNCNKKLIGARSFRKVLRVAGLKIPPPEEDYDSARDFEGHDTHTASIAAGNHMAGTNCFSQARGIERGVAPLPYIAIYKGLFKTNMDVLAGTPDVLATIDQAIADGVDILSMSLGFENQLDEIKENYNIL
;
A
#
# COMPACT_ATOMS: atom_id res chain seq x y z
N MET A 1 -5.40 -8.35 -0.75
CA MET A 1 -6.28 -7.30 -1.31
C MET A 1 -7.72 -7.78 -1.50
N GLU A 2 -8.11 -8.87 -0.85
CA GLU A 2 -9.46 -9.45 -0.89
C GLU A 2 -10.14 -9.34 0.48
N SER A 3 -9.75 -8.32 1.25
CA SER A 3 -10.39 -8.04 2.53
C SER A 3 -11.82 -7.60 2.27
N GLU A 4 -12.74 -8.08 3.09
CA GLU A 4 -14.12 -7.59 3.13
C GLU A 4 -14.16 -6.05 3.31
N SER A 5 -13.14 -5.42 3.91
CA SER A 5 -13.09 -3.96 4.09
C SER A 5 -12.92 -3.21 2.76
N LEU A 6 -12.48 -3.91 1.72
CA LEU A 6 -12.28 -3.40 0.38
C LEU A 6 -13.41 -3.82 -0.58
N ASN A 7 -14.54 -4.31 -0.03
CA ASN A 7 -15.74 -4.56 -0.83
C ASN A 7 -16.30 -3.25 -1.40
N ASP A 8 -16.96 -3.34 -2.54
CA ASP A 8 -17.50 -2.19 -3.26
C ASP A 8 -19.02 -2.05 -3.17
N ASN A 9 -19.62 -2.65 -2.13
CA ASN A 9 -21.02 -2.45 -1.82
C ASN A 9 -21.28 -0.96 -1.60
N ASP A 10 -22.36 -0.46 -2.20
CA ASP A 10 -22.79 0.94 -2.15
C ASP A 10 -21.78 1.97 -2.69
N MET A 11 -20.69 1.51 -3.33
CA MET A 11 -19.72 2.41 -3.94
C MET A 11 -20.27 3.03 -5.23
N PRO A 12 -20.18 4.36 -5.40
CA PRO A 12 -20.53 5.02 -6.65
C PRO A 12 -19.55 4.63 -7.76
N GLN A 13 -19.95 4.89 -9.01
CA GLN A 13 -19.08 4.66 -10.18
C GLN A 13 -17.77 5.43 -10.06
N VAL A 14 -16.66 4.80 -10.48
CA VAL A 14 -15.32 5.38 -10.40
C VAL A 14 -15.29 6.75 -11.09
N PRO A 15 -14.71 7.80 -10.48
CA PRO A 15 -14.72 9.14 -11.04
C PRO A 15 -13.99 9.20 -12.37
N LYS A 16 -14.57 9.89 -13.36
CA LYS A 16 -13.95 10.06 -14.69
C LYS A 16 -12.58 10.76 -14.67
N LYS A 17 -12.28 11.51 -13.58
CA LYS A 17 -10.97 12.16 -13.39
C LYS A 17 -9.85 11.18 -13.07
N TRP A 18 -10.18 9.98 -12.61
CA TRP A 18 -9.22 8.96 -12.21
C TRP A 18 -8.43 8.47 -13.43
N LYS A 19 -7.10 8.45 -13.32
CA LYS A 19 -6.20 8.03 -14.42
C LYS A 19 -5.36 6.80 -14.07
N GLY A 20 -5.46 6.31 -12.84
CA GLY A 20 -4.74 5.13 -12.40
C GLY A 20 -5.26 3.83 -13.02
N LYS A 21 -4.57 2.74 -12.72
CA LYS A 21 -4.85 1.40 -13.25
C LYS A 21 -4.52 0.33 -12.22
N CYS A 22 -4.96 -0.90 -12.51
CA CYS A 22 -4.58 -2.08 -11.76
C CYS A 22 -3.63 -2.94 -12.58
N GLU A 23 -2.40 -3.06 -12.10
CA GLU A 23 -1.32 -3.79 -12.75
C GLU A 23 -1.40 -5.28 -12.41
N ASN A 24 -1.20 -6.13 -13.40
CA ASN A 24 -1.08 -7.57 -13.18
C ASN A 24 0.29 -7.90 -12.56
N GLY A 25 0.34 -8.96 -11.77
CA GLY A 25 1.59 -9.48 -11.21
C GLY A 25 1.36 -10.79 -10.44
N THR A 26 2.33 -11.17 -9.61
CA THR A 26 2.25 -12.39 -8.81
C THR A 26 1.02 -12.39 -7.91
N ARG A 27 0.17 -13.40 -8.10
CA ARG A 27 -1.11 -13.59 -7.40
C ARG A 27 -2.02 -12.35 -7.43
N PHE A 28 -1.94 -11.52 -8.46
CA PHE A 28 -2.79 -10.32 -8.57
C PHE A 28 -3.06 -10.00 -10.03
N SER A 29 -4.32 -9.71 -10.36
CA SER A 29 -4.75 -9.29 -11.69
C SER A 29 -5.63 -8.05 -11.61
N SER A 30 -5.82 -7.39 -12.75
CA SER A 30 -6.70 -6.23 -12.86
C SER A 30 -8.13 -6.49 -12.38
N SER A 31 -8.60 -7.75 -12.41
CA SER A 31 -9.91 -8.15 -11.90
C SER A 31 -10.02 -8.17 -10.38
N ASN A 32 -8.90 -8.05 -9.64
CA ASN A 32 -8.93 -7.85 -8.20
C ASN A 32 -9.33 -6.43 -7.80
N CYS A 33 -9.28 -5.48 -8.74
CA CYS A 33 -9.82 -4.15 -8.52
C CYS A 33 -11.33 -4.12 -8.77
N ASN A 34 -12.00 -3.22 -8.06
CA ASN A 34 -13.44 -3.06 -8.06
C ASN A 34 -13.78 -1.56 -7.91
N LYS A 35 -15.03 -1.19 -7.57
CA LYS A 35 -15.35 0.23 -7.37
C LYS A 35 -14.84 0.80 -6.04
N LYS A 36 -14.25 -0.01 -5.16
CA LYS A 36 -13.61 0.42 -3.92
C LYS A 36 -12.10 0.58 -4.08
N LEU A 37 -11.42 -0.50 -4.46
CA LEU A 37 -10.01 -0.53 -4.86
C LEU A 37 -9.93 -0.26 -6.37
N ILE A 38 -9.70 0.99 -6.74
CA ILE A 38 -9.75 1.46 -8.14
C ILE A 38 -8.37 1.51 -8.83
N GLY A 39 -7.30 1.28 -8.07
CA GLY A 39 -5.92 1.32 -8.54
C GLY A 39 -5.01 0.46 -7.68
N ALA A 40 -4.07 -0.23 -8.31
CA ALA A 40 -3.10 -1.07 -7.63
C ALA A 40 -1.85 -1.19 -8.50
N ARG A 41 -0.74 -0.62 -8.03
CA ARG A 41 0.52 -0.50 -8.78
C ARG A 41 1.71 -0.79 -7.90
N SER A 42 2.82 -1.23 -8.50
CA SER A 42 4.02 -1.57 -7.74
C SER A 42 5.31 -1.10 -8.42
N PHE A 43 6.26 -0.62 -7.62
CA PHE A 43 7.46 0.09 -8.08
C PHE A 43 8.69 -0.54 -7.45
N ARG A 44 9.60 -1.03 -8.30
CA ARG A 44 10.76 -1.85 -7.90
C ARG A 44 11.97 -1.59 -8.78
N LYS A 45 12.05 -0.40 -9.36
CA LYS A 45 13.11 -0.06 -10.31
C LYS A 45 14.46 -0.12 -9.60
N VAL A 46 14.54 0.33 -8.34
CA VAL A 46 15.78 0.29 -7.57
C VAL A 46 16.20 -1.15 -7.31
N LEU A 47 15.28 -2.02 -6.90
CA LEU A 47 15.57 -3.45 -6.73
C LEU A 47 16.18 -4.06 -7.99
N ARG A 48 15.58 -3.80 -9.17
CA ARG A 48 16.10 -4.31 -10.44
C ARG A 48 17.50 -3.78 -10.77
N VAL A 49 17.76 -2.49 -10.56
CA VAL A 49 19.08 -1.87 -10.83
C VAL A 49 20.14 -2.40 -9.88
N ALA A 50 19.78 -2.64 -8.61
CA ALA A 50 20.66 -3.23 -7.61
C ALA A 50 20.92 -4.73 -7.81
N GLY A 51 20.32 -5.36 -8.82
CA GLY A 51 20.43 -6.81 -9.05
C GLY A 51 19.70 -7.65 -7.99
N LEU A 52 18.85 -7.03 -7.18
CA LEU A 52 18.03 -7.72 -6.18
C LEU A 52 16.73 -8.21 -6.80
N LYS A 53 16.22 -9.32 -6.26
CA LYS A 53 14.96 -9.91 -6.66
C LYS A 53 13.98 -9.81 -5.51
N ILE A 54 12.71 -9.62 -5.86
CA ILE A 54 11.61 -9.90 -4.92
C ILE A 54 11.68 -11.40 -4.60
N PRO A 55 11.54 -11.79 -3.32
CA PRO A 55 11.61 -13.19 -2.92
C PRO A 55 10.43 -14.00 -3.52
N PRO A 56 10.44 -15.33 -3.39
CA PRO A 56 9.35 -16.18 -3.87
C PRO A 56 7.98 -15.79 -3.29
N PRO A 57 6.86 -16.20 -3.93
CA PRO A 57 5.48 -15.90 -3.52
C PRO A 57 5.11 -16.33 -2.08
N GLU A 58 5.94 -17.13 -1.44
CA GLU A 58 5.82 -17.55 -0.05
C GLU A 58 6.33 -16.48 0.94
N GLU A 59 7.09 -15.49 0.46
CA GLU A 59 7.74 -14.44 1.24
C GLU A 59 7.40 -13.01 0.76
N ASP A 60 7.10 -12.81 -0.53
CA ASP A 60 6.51 -11.58 -1.05
C ASP A 60 5.92 -11.77 -2.45
N TYR A 61 5.16 -10.79 -2.91
CA TYR A 61 4.56 -10.77 -4.24
C TYR A 61 5.23 -9.72 -5.12
N ASP A 62 5.67 -10.14 -6.31
CA ASP A 62 5.99 -9.28 -7.44
C ASP A 62 4.67 -8.71 -8.04
N SER A 63 3.96 -7.92 -7.25
CA SER A 63 2.72 -7.22 -7.60
C SER A 63 2.39 -6.15 -6.55
N ALA A 64 1.27 -5.46 -6.70
CA ALA A 64 0.73 -4.56 -5.69
C ALA A 64 0.02 -5.30 -4.53
N ARG A 65 0.00 -6.64 -4.55
CA ARG A 65 -0.62 -7.42 -3.49
C ARG A 65 0.17 -7.26 -2.19
N ASP A 66 -0.56 -6.92 -1.15
CA ASP A 66 -0.06 -6.91 0.21
C ASP A 66 0.29 -8.34 0.67
N PHE A 67 1.51 -8.51 1.14
CA PHE A 67 2.01 -9.77 1.68
C PHE A 67 1.95 -9.81 3.21
N GLU A 68 2.25 -8.70 3.88
CA GLU A 68 2.48 -8.65 5.33
C GLU A 68 1.22 -8.26 6.10
N GLY A 69 0.31 -7.51 5.48
CA GLY A 69 -0.96 -7.09 6.06
C GLY A 69 -1.01 -5.62 6.44
N HIS A 70 0.13 -4.95 6.60
CA HIS A 70 0.21 -3.54 6.98
C HIS A 70 -0.52 -2.61 6.01
N ASP A 71 -0.40 -2.84 4.70
CA ASP A 71 -1.07 -2.01 3.68
C ASP A 71 -2.59 -2.18 3.79
N THR A 72 -3.07 -3.42 3.90
CA THR A 72 -4.50 -3.75 4.01
C THR A 72 -5.09 -3.17 5.30
N HIS A 73 -4.37 -3.31 6.43
CA HIS A 73 -4.79 -2.79 7.73
C HIS A 73 -4.83 -1.25 7.75
N THR A 74 -3.82 -0.58 7.22
CA THR A 74 -3.79 0.89 7.14
C THR A 74 -4.88 1.41 6.20
N ALA A 75 -5.09 0.75 5.07
CA ALA A 75 -6.15 1.10 4.13
C ALA A 75 -7.55 0.90 4.74
N SER A 76 -7.78 -0.17 5.51
CA SER A 76 -9.06 -0.41 6.18
C SER A 76 -9.35 0.62 7.27
N ILE A 77 -8.34 1.06 8.02
CA ILE A 77 -8.49 2.16 9.01
C ILE A 77 -8.82 3.48 8.31
N ALA A 78 -8.10 3.83 7.25
CA ALA A 78 -8.31 5.12 6.58
C ALA A 78 -9.67 5.14 5.89
N ALA A 79 -9.97 4.10 5.11
CA ALA A 79 -11.09 4.10 4.20
C ALA A 79 -11.79 2.75 4.01
N GLY A 80 -11.70 1.81 4.95
CA GLY A 80 -12.45 0.54 4.86
C GLY A 80 -13.96 0.76 4.78
N ASN A 81 -14.64 -0.03 3.94
CA ASN A 81 -16.09 -0.06 3.88
C ASN A 81 -16.68 -0.73 5.13
N HIS A 82 -17.99 -0.61 5.31
CA HIS A 82 -18.69 -1.21 6.44
C HIS A 82 -18.61 -2.73 6.38
N MET A 83 -18.17 -3.34 7.48
CA MET A 83 -18.12 -4.78 7.67
C MET A 83 -18.82 -5.16 8.97
N ALA A 84 -19.94 -5.88 8.88
CA ALA A 84 -20.65 -6.37 10.04
C ALA A 84 -20.08 -7.69 10.56
N GLY A 85 -20.13 -7.90 11.88
CA GLY A 85 -19.76 -9.17 12.50
C GLY A 85 -18.25 -9.40 12.61
N THR A 86 -17.46 -8.33 12.47
CA THR A 86 -16.00 -8.39 12.61
C THR A 86 -15.63 -8.63 14.07
N ASN A 87 -14.52 -9.32 14.28
CA ASN A 87 -13.92 -9.54 15.58
C ASN A 87 -12.44 -9.87 15.40
N CYS A 88 -11.64 -9.56 16.41
CA CYS A 88 -10.26 -10.03 16.51
C CYS A 88 -10.21 -10.98 17.69
N PHE A 89 -9.98 -12.27 17.46
CA PHE A 89 -9.93 -13.33 18.49
C PHE A 89 -11.12 -13.29 19.49
N SER A 90 -12.33 -13.02 19.00
CA SER A 90 -13.58 -12.80 19.77
C SER A 90 -13.68 -11.50 20.59
N GLN A 91 -12.66 -10.65 20.57
CA GLN A 91 -12.71 -9.27 21.06
C GLN A 91 -13.15 -8.28 19.98
N ALA A 92 -13.49 -7.06 20.40
CA ALA A 92 -13.88 -5.94 19.53
C ALA A 92 -15.00 -6.28 18.53
N ARG A 93 -15.98 -7.07 18.97
CA ARG A 93 -17.14 -7.44 18.14
C ARG A 93 -17.93 -6.19 17.77
N GLY A 94 -18.19 -6.00 16.48
CA GLY A 94 -19.00 -4.88 16.03
C GLY A 94 -19.07 -4.74 14.52
N ILE A 95 -19.26 -3.49 14.09
CA ILE A 95 -19.15 -3.09 12.70
C ILE A 95 -17.81 -2.37 12.56
N GLU A 96 -16.90 -2.91 11.76
CA GLU A 96 -15.67 -2.22 11.38
C GLU A 96 -15.96 -1.30 10.19
N ARG A 97 -15.35 -0.12 10.21
CA ARG A 97 -15.32 0.81 9.09
C ARG A 97 -14.10 1.72 9.22
N GLY A 98 -13.61 2.21 8.10
CA GLY A 98 -12.61 3.24 8.10
C GLY A 98 -13.15 4.58 8.59
N VAL A 99 -12.25 5.53 8.83
CA VAL A 99 -12.59 6.92 9.15
C VAL A 99 -13.52 7.52 8.08
N ALA A 100 -13.27 7.21 6.81
CA ALA A 100 -14.12 7.57 5.69
C ALA A 100 -14.49 6.32 4.85
N PRO A 101 -15.70 5.77 4.96
CA PRO A 101 -16.03 4.49 4.29
C PRO A 101 -16.27 4.56 2.78
N LEU A 102 -16.61 5.72 2.23
CA LEU A 102 -17.01 5.90 0.82
C LEU A 102 -15.95 6.44 -0.17
N PRO A 103 -14.79 6.98 0.25
CA PRO A 103 -13.67 7.22 -0.65
C PRO A 103 -13.17 5.97 -1.38
N TYR A 104 -12.66 6.20 -2.58
CA TYR A 104 -11.96 5.20 -3.36
C TYR A 104 -10.55 4.99 -2.81
N ILE A 105 -10.03 3.77 -2.93
CA ILE A 105 -8.68 3.40 -2.51
C ILE A 105 -7.85 3.10 -3.75
N ALA A 106 -6.62 3.59 -3.77
CA ALA A 106 -5.60 3.18 -4.72
C ALA A 106 -4.31 2.85 -3.95
N ILE A 107 -3.70 1.71 -4.27
CA ILE A 107 -2.50 1.22 -3.58
C ILE A 107 -1.29 1.35 -4.50
N TYR A 108 -0.21 1.89 -3.93
CA TYR A 108 1.07 2.05 -4.60
C TYR A 108 2.17 1.42 -3.74
N LYS A 109 2.55 0.19 -4.07
CA LYS A 109 3.56 -0.57 -3.33
C LYS A 109 4.97 -0.23 -3.82
N GLY A 110 5.76 0.42 -2.97
CA GLY A 110 7.16 0.78 -3.26
C GLY A 110 8.20 -0.03 -2.48
N LEU A 111 7.76 -0.84 -1.51
CA LEU A 111 8.61 -1.63 -0.63
C LEU A 111 8.27 -3.11 -0.75
N PHE A 112 9.30 -3.94 -0.68
CA PHE A 112 9.21 -5.40 -0.74
C PHE A 112 10.14 -5.99 0.32
N LYS A 113 9.80 -7.19 0.83
CA LYS A 113 10.63 -7.96 1.76
C LYS A 113 11.89 -8.43 1.05
N THR A 114 12.93 -7.61 1.07
CA THR A 114 14.23 -7.93 0.49
C THR A 114 15.31 -7.72 1.55
N ASN A 115 16.51 -8.24 1.31
CA ASN A 115 17.68 -7.99 2.18
C ASN A 115 18.26 -6.57 1.99
N MET A 116 17.53 -5.69 1.29
CA MET A 116 17.91 -4.31 1.08
C MET A 116 17.50 -3.48 2.28
N ASP A 117 18.35 -2.53 2.66
CA ASP A 117 17.96 -1.47 3.59
C ASP A 117 16.72 -0.73 3.06
N VAL A 118 15.74 -0.48 3.93
CA VAL A 118 14.52 0.26 3.62
C VAL A 118 14.83 1.63 3.02
N LEU A 119 15.92 2.28 3.45
CA LEU A 119 16.43 3.55 2.88
C LEU A 119 16.79 3.45 1.40
N ALA A 120 17.31 2.31 0.94
CA ALA A 120 17.58 2.12 -0.48
C ALA A 120 16.29 1.95 -1.30
N GLY A 121 15.14 1.70 -0.65
CA GLY A 121 13.81 1.74 -1.27
C GLY A 121 13.24 3.15 -1.47
N THR A 122 13.83 4.20 -0.88
CA THR A 122 13.31 5.58 -0.96
C THR A 122 13.03 6.07 -2.40
N PRO A 123 13.84 5.79 -3.43
CA PRO A 123 13.52 6.23 -4.79
C PRO A 123 12.29 5.54 -5.40
N ASP A 124 12.03 4.27 -5.06
CA ASP A 124 10.80 3.58 -5.49
C ASP A 124 9.58 4.13 -4.72
N VAL A 125 9.74 4.55 -3.46
CA VAL A 125 8.71 5.29 -2.71
C VAL A 125 8.45 6.67 -3.30
N LEU A 126 9.47 7.40 -3.75
CA LEU A 126 9.25 8.67 -4.46
C LEU A 126 8.48 8.44 -5.76
N ALA A 127 8.81 7.37 -6.50
CA ALA A 127 8.08 7.01 -7.72
C ALA A 127 6.60 6.66 -7.45
N THR A 128 6.28 6.09 -6.28
CA THR A 128 4.88 5.81 -5.90
C THR A 128 4.10 7.12 -5.68
N ILE A 129 4.71 8.10 -5.01
CA ILE A 129 4.13 9.43 -4.76
C ILE A 129 3.90 10.17 -6.08
N ASP A 130 4.92 10.24 -6.94
CA ASP A 130 4.83 10.89 -8.25
C ASP A 130 3.71 10.29 -9.08
N GLN A 131 3.58 8.96 -9.06
CA GLN A 131 2.54 8.29 -9.79
C GLN A 131 1.14 8.52 -9.19
N ALA A 132 1.01 8.56 -7.86
CA ALA A 132 -0.25 8.87 -7.21
C ALA A 132 -0.75 10.28 -7.57
N ILE A 133 0.15 11.26 -7.62
CA ILE A 133 -0.15 12.62 -8.08
C ILE A 133 -0.61 12.60 -9.54
N ALA A 134 0.14 11.91 -10.42
CA ALA A 134 -0.20 11.82 -11.84
C ALA A 134 -1.55 11.12 -12.10
N ASP A 135 -1.89 10.13 -11.28
CA ASP A 135 -3.15 9.36 -11.36
C ASP A 135 -4.36 10.16 -10.82
N GLY A 136 -4.10 11.28 -10.12
CA GLY A 136 -5.12 12.19 -9.60
C GLY A 136 -5.65 11.82 -8.22
N VAL A 137 -4.79 11.25 -7.35
CA VAL A 137 -5.11 10.97 -5.95
C VAL A 137 -5.37 12.29 -5.19
N ASP A 138 -6.44 12.32 -4.39
CA ASP A 138 -6.84 13.51 -3.63
C ASP A 138 -6.11 13.64 -2.28
N ILE A 139 -5.85 12.52 -1.59
CA ILE A 139 -5.17 12.45 -0.29
C ILE A 139 -4.24 11.25 -0.29
N LEU A 140 -3.01 11.43 0.21
CA LEU A 140 -2.04 10.36 0.43
C LEU A 140 -2.02 9.96 1.90
N SER A 141 -2.14 8.65 2.16
CA SER A 141 -1.89 8.04 3.47
C SER A 141 -0.64 7.18 3.38
N MET A 142 0.37 7.49 4.17
CA MET A 142 1.67 6.83 4.14
C MET A 142 2.14 6.55 5.57
N SER A 143 1.89 5.35 6.06
CA SER A 143 2.37 4.88 7.36
C SER A 143 3.78 4.29 7.23
N LEU A 144 4.73 5.10 6.80
CA LEU A 144 6.13 4.71 6.67
C LEU A 144 7.04 5.83 7.19
N GLY A 145 8.21 5.45 7.65
CA GLY A 145 9.26 6.36 8.11
C GLY A 145 10.63 5.79 7.77
N PHE A 146 11.58 6.70 7.58
CA PHE A 146 12.97 6.37 7.36
C PHE A 146 13.75 6.90 8.56
N GLU A 147 14.64 6.07 9.12
CA GLU A 147 15.46 6.50 10.26
C GLU A 147 16.48 7.55 9.79
N ASN A 148 16.62 8.62 10.57
CA ASN A 148 17.56 9.69 10.24
C ASN A 148 18.98 9.21 10.56
N GLN A 149 19.84 9.10 9.54
CA GLN A 149 21.28 8.89 9.77
C GLN A 149 21.97 10.06 10.48
N LEU A 150 21.27 11.18 10.73
CA LEU A 150 21.83 12.31 11.45
C LEU A 150 22.16 11.97 12.90
N ASP A 151 21.40 11.08 13.54
CA ASP A 151 21.70 10.68 14.92
C ASP A 151 22.88 9.70 14.96
N GLU A 152 22.98 8.79 13.99
CA GLU A 152 24.18 7.97 13.75
C GLU A 152 25.43 8.82 13.42
N ILE A 153 25.29 9.88 12.63
CA ILE A 153 26.41 10.78 12.30
C ILE A 153 26.82 11.58 13.52
N LYS A 154 25.88 12.08 14.33
CA LYS A 154 26.20 12.79 15.58
C LYS A 154 26.92 11.88 16.56
N GLU A 155 26.49 10.63 16.71
CA GLU A 155 27.17 9.65 17.58
C GLU A 155 28.54 9.25 17.03
N ASN A 156 28.65 8.96 15.74
CA ASN A 156 29.91 8.51 15.14
C ASN A 156 30.96 9.61 15.00
N TYR A 157 30.54 10.87 14.91
CA TYR A 157 31.44 12.03 14.75
C TYR A 157 31.45 12.96 15.97
N ASN A 158 30.77 12.59 17.06
CA ASN A 158 30.72 13.32 18.33
C ASN A 158 30.36 14.81 18.16
N ILE A 159 29.41 15.09 17.27
CA ILE A 159 28.95 16.44 16.97
C ILE A 159 27.82 16.77 17.95
N LEU A 160 28.17 17.35 19.10
CA LEU A 160 27.27 18.09 19.98
C LEU A 160 27.03 19.50 19.43
#